data_AF-A0A1W1BWZ8-F1
#
_entry.id   AF-A0A1W1BWZ8-F1
#
_cell.length_a   1.000
_cell.length_b   1.000
_cell.length_c   1.000
_cell.angle_alpha   90.00
_cell.angle_beta   90.00
_cell.angle_gamma   90.00
#
_symmetry.space_group_name_H-M   'P 1'
#
loop_
_entity.id
_entity.type
_entity.pdbx_description
1 polymer ?
#
loop_
_entity_poly.entity_id
_entity_poly.type
_entity_poly.pdbx_seq_one_letter_code
_entity_poly.pdbx_strand_id
1 'polypeptide(L)'
;MTLKEKDNLKNFIPQPIYAKGKNLENIIQIINEKVLNINNKSYKFLAYMMRKWIHNTLLKDIIIEYHKYYKNKKISNSIKEVLEIIEKQIRFKYVLYTSAYIDILKLVIEERNIQIENVINLPLYLEAGTGDKQVLNLISLGLSRNTSIKLSELGVLYGCENIKECYESLKTINIENIKLPQILKEEILLIL
;
A
#
# COMPACT_ATOMS: atom_id res chain seq x y z
N MET A 1 -14.71 -18.62 -14.73
CA MET A 1 -15.36 -17.31 -14.53
C MET A 1 -14.37 -16.19 -14.77
N THR A 2 -14.51 -15.47 -15.88
CA THR A 2 -13.71 -14.29 -16.25
C THR A 2 -14.30 -13.01 -15.65
N LEU A 3 -13.58 -11.86 -15.65
CA LEU A 3 -14.15 -10.57 -15.21
C LEU A 3 -15.40 -10.18 -16.02
N LYS A 4 -15.44 -10.55 -17.31
CA LYS A 4 -16.57 -10.34 -18.22
C LYS A 4 -17.81 -11.17 -17.87
N GLU A 5 -17.71 -12.17 -16.99
CA GLU A 5 -18.83 -13.02 -16.57
C GLU A 5 -19.33 -12.65 -15.17
N LYS A 6 -18.77 -11.61 -14.52
CA LYS A 6 -19.22 -11.17 -13.19
C LYS A 6 -20.38 -10.19 -13.30
N ASP A 7 -21.49 -10.51 -12.63
CA ASP A 7 -22.69 -9.65 -12.59
C ASP A 7 -22.43 -8.33 -11.85
N ASN A 8 -21.60 -8.36 -10.80
CA ASN A 8 -21.27 -7.18 -10.01
C ASN A 8 -19.77 -6.85 -10.09
N LEU A 9 -19.41 -5.97 -11.05
CA LEU A 9 -18.04 -5.51 -11.24
C LEU A 9 -17.53 -4.63 -10.08
N LYS A 10 -18.42 -4.02 -9.28
CA LYS A 10 -18.05 -3.14 -8.16
C LYS A 10 -17.16 -3.82 -7.11
N ASN A 11 -17.32 -5.14 -6.95
CA ASN A 11 -16.50 -5.93 -6.01
C ASN A 11 -15.06 -6.18 -6.49
N PHE A 12 -14.76 -5.82 -7.74
CA PHE A 12 -13.50 -6.07 -8.43
C PHE A 12 -12.77 -4.77 -8.80
N ILE A 13 -13.42 -3.61 -8.71
CA ILE A 13 -12.76 -2.32 -8.87
C ILE A 13 -12.01 -1.98 -7.57
N PRO A 14 -10.70 -1.68 -7.59
CA PRO A 14 -9.98 -1.30 -6.38
C PRO A 14 -10.65 -0.14 -5.65
N GLN A 15 -10.88 -0.32 -4.35
CA GLN A 15 -11.52 0.67 -3.51
C GLN A 15 -10.50 1.51 -2.71
N PRO A 16 -10.89 2.71 -2.23
CA PRO A 16 -10.05 3.52 -1.35
C PRO A 16 -9.57 2.73 -0.14
N ILE A 17 -8.43 3.14 0.45
CA ILE A 17 -7.86 2.47 1.63
C ILE A 17 -8.93 2.26 2.71
N TYR A 18 -9.71 3.29 3.02
CA TYR A 18 -10.69 3.23 4.12
C TYR A 18 -11.95 2.42 3.78
N ALA A 19 -12.05 1.86 2.58
CA ALA A 19 -13.19 1.05 2.19
C ALA A 19 -13.17 -0.31 2.92
N LYS A 20 -14.25 -0.59 3.64
CA LYS A 20 -14.45 -1.88 4.31
C LYS A 20 -14.79 -2.95 3.27
N GLY A 21 -14.13 -4.10 3.36
CA GLY A 21 -14.56 -5.28 2.59
C GLY A 21 -13.45 -6.24 2.16
N LYS A 22 -13.85 -7.13 1.25
CA LYS A 22 -13.01 -8.18 0.63
C LYS A 22 -12.53 -7.82 -0.77
N ASN A 23 -12.66 -6.55 -1.19
CA ASN A 23 -12.32 -6.12 -2.55
C ASN A 23 -10.88 -6.49 -2.95
N LEU A 24 -9.88 -6.14 -2.13
CA LEU A 24 -8.50 -6.54 -2.38
C LEU A 24 -8.32 -8.06 -2.41
N GLU A 25 -8.98 -8.81 -1.51
CA GLU A 25 -8.94 -10.28 -1.52
C GLU A 25 -9.48 -10.86 -2.85
N ASN A 26 -10.59 -10.32 -3.35
CA ASN A 26 -11.18 -10.74 -4.62
C ASN A 26 -10.27 -10.46 -5.82
N ILE A 27 -9.62 -9.28 -5.84
CA ILE A 27 -8.68 -8.89 -6.90
C ILE A 27 -7.49 -9.85 -6.90
N ILE A 28 -6.86 -10.06 -5.74
CA ILE A 28 -5.70 -10.96 -5.61
C ILE A 28 -6.10 -12.41 -5.91
N GLN A 29 -7.31 -12.83 -5.56
CA GLN A 29 -7.82 -14.15 -5.94
C GLN A 29 -7.89 -14.32 -7.46
N ILE A 30 -8.47 -13.36 -8.19
CA ILE A 30 -8.53 -13.42 -9.66
C ILE A 30 -7.14 -13.46 -10.27
N ILE A 31 -6.23 -12.60 -9.79
CA ILE A 31 -4.84 -12.59 -10.27
C ILE A 31 -4.19 -13.97 -10.04
N ASN A 32 -4.36 -14.54 -8.85
CA ASN A 32 -3.80 -15.85 -8.53
C ASN A 32 -4.34 -16.95 -9.45
N GLU A 33 -5.66 -17.03 -9.59
CA GLU A 33 -6.31 -18.10 -10.35
C GLU A 33 -6.13 -17.97 -11.86
N LYS A 34 -6.11 -16.73 -12.40
CA LYS A 34 -6.17 -16.48 -13.84
C LYS A 34 -4.84 -16.08 -14.47
N VAL A 35 -3.97 -15.42 -13.73
CA VAL A 35 -2.68 -14.96 -14.25
C VAL A 35 -1.55 -15.85 -13.77
N LEU A 36 -1.56 -16.22 -12.49
CA LEU A 36 -0.48 -16.99 -11.87
C LEU A 36 -0.72 -18.51 -11.86
N ASN A 37 -1.93 -18.97 -12.20
CA ASN A 37 -2.34 -20.37 -12.10
C ASN A 37 -2.12 -20.98 -10.70
N ILE A 38 -2.32 -20.19 -9.64
CA ILE A 38 -2.22 -20.59 -8.24
C ILE A 38 -3.63 -20.83 -7.69
N ASN A 39 -4.01 -22.10 -7.55
CA ASN A 39 -5.36 -22.51 -7.16
C ASN A 39 -5.46 -22.90 -5.67
N ASN A 40 -4.86 -22.09 -4.78
CA ASN A 40 -4.91 -22.31 -3.33
C ASN A 40 -5.28 -21.02 -2.58
N LYS A 41 -5.53 -21.11 -1.27
CA LYS A 41 -5.99 -19.98 -0.44
C LYS A 41 -4.87 -18.98 -0.04
N SER A 42 -3.68 -19.04 -0.63
CA SER A 42 -2.58 -18.12 -0.33
C SER A 42 -2.92 -16.65 -0.61
N TYR A 43 -3.83 -16.38 -1.55
CA TYR A 43 -4.32 -15.03 -1.85
C TYR A 43 -4.89 -14.32 -0.61
N LYS A 44 -5.45 -15.05 0.35
CA LYS A 44 -5.99 -14.47 1.59
C LYS A 44 -4.90 -13.87 2.45
N PHE A 45 -3.83 -14.62 2.65
CA PHE A 45 -2.67 -14.17 3.41
C PHE A 45 -1.97 -13.01 2.70
N LEU A 46 -1.80 -13.09 1.38
CA LEU A 46 -1.19 -12.01 0.60
C LEU A 46 -2.04 -10.73 0.63
N ALA A 47 -3.35 -10.82 0.41
CA ALA A 47 -4.25 -9.67 0.50
C ALA A 47 -4.27 -9.06 1.91
N TYR A 48 -4.14 -9.88 2.95
CA TYR A 48 -3.99 -9.41 4.32
C TYR A 48 -2.69 -8.61 4.51
N MET A 49 -1.54 -9.14 4.06
CA MET A 49 -0.25 -8.45 4.14
C MET A 49 -0.24 -7.15 3.34
N MET A 50 -0.79 -7.16 2.11
CA MET A 50 -0.95 -5.97 1.27
C MET A 50 -1.82 -4.92 1.94
N ARG A 51 -2.91 -5.33 2.62
CA ARG A 51 -3.77 -4.41 3.36
C ARG A 51 -2.98 -3.69 4.45
N LYS A 52 -2.28 -4.42 5.31
CA LYS A 52 -1.43 -3.82 6.36
C LYS A 52 -0.40 -2.86 5.76
N TRP A 53 0.22 -3.27 4.65
CA TRP A 53 1.18 -2.47 3.92
C TRP A 53 0.57 -1.13 3.46
N ILE A 54 -0.52 -1.13 2.70
CA ILE A 54 -1.09 0.12 2.13
C ILE A 54 -1.87 0.98 3.15
N HIS A 55 -2.23 0.44 4.32
CA HIS A 55 -2.96 1.14 5.39
C HIS A 55 -2.01 1.71 6.47
N ASN A 56 -0.81 2.13 6.08
CA ASN A 56 0.16 2.79 6.97
C ASN A 56 0.52 1.99 8.24
N THR A 57 0.34 0.66 8.27
CA THR A 57 0.88 -0.15 9.38
C THR A 57 2.41 -0.10 9.31
N LEU A 58 3.08 0.24 10.42
CA LEU A 58 4.54 0.31 10.43
C LEU A 58 5.14 -1.08 10.20
N LEU A 59 6.27 -1.14 9.50
CA LEU A 59 6.93 -2.41 9.19
C LEU A 59 7.23 -3.22 10.45
N LYS A 60 7.67 -2.56 11.53
CA LYS A 60 7.91 -3.19 12.83
C LYS A 60 6.66 -3.89 13.38
N ASP A 61 5.48 -3.31 13.18
CA ASP A 61 4.22 -3.82 13.72
C ASP A 61 3.73 -5.02 12.88
N ILE A 62 3.91 -4.95 11.55
CA ILE A 62 3.68 -6.09 10.64
C ILE A 62 4.57 -7.28 11.06
N ILE A 63 5.85 -7.04 11.34
CA ILE A 63 6.80 -8.07 11.78
C ILE A 63 6.37 -8.69 13.12
N ILE A 64 6.04 -7.87 14.10
CA ILE A 64 5.62 -8.32 15.43
C ILE A 64 4.34 -9.17 15.34
N GLU A 65 3.36 -8.73 14.55
CA GLU A 65 2.10 -9.44 14.36
C GLU A 65 2.31 -10.79 13.65
N TYR A 66 3.12 -10.80 12.58
CA TYR A 66 3.50 -12.01 11.88
C TYR A 66 4.22 -13.00 12.80
N HIS A 67 5.16 -12.52 13.61
CA HIS A 67 5.90 -13.34 14.58
C HIS A 67 4.96 -13.95 15.65
N LYS A 68 4.01 -13.17 16.17
CA LYS A 68 3.02 -13.65 17.15
C LYS A 68 2.13 -14.75 16.57
N TYR A 69 1.78 -14.66 15.28
CA TYR A 69 0.98 -15.67 14.60
C TYR A 69 1.75 -16.99 14.40
N TYR A 70 3.00 -16.91 13.91
CA TYR A 70 3.88 -18.07 13.71
C TYR A 70 4.74 -18.36 14.94
N LYS A 71 4.08 -18.76 16.03
CA LYS A 71 4.73 -19.16 17.29
C LYS A 71 5.83 -20.20 17.02
N ASN A 72 6.94 -20.12 17.76
CA ASN A 72 8.14 -20.97 17.66
C ASN A 72 9.15 -20.63 16.56
N LYS A 73 8.98 -19.53 15.82
CA LYS A 73 10.06 -19.00 14.96
C LYS A 73 10.97 -18.05 15.74
N LYS A 74 12.24 -17.94 15.35
CA LYS A 74 13.11 -16.84 15.81
C LYS A 74 12.66 -15.52 15.19
N ILE A 75 12.72 -14.42 15.94
CA ILE A 75 12.32 -13.09 15.44
C ILE A 75 13.10 -12.69 14.19
N SER A 76 14.38 -13.07 14.09
CA SER A 76 15.21 -12.83 12.91
C SER A 76 14.67 -13.51 11.64
N ASN A 77 14.07 -14.69 11.75
CA ASN A 77 13.44 -15.36 10.62
C ASN A 77 12.15 -14.65 10.24
N SER A 78 11.34 -14.22 11.22
CA SER A 78 10.13 -13.42 10.97
C SER A 78 10.45 -12.11 10.25
N ILE A 79 11.52 -11.42 10.64
CA ILE A 79 12.00 -10.20 9.96
C ILE A 79 12.32 -10.50 8.48
N LYS A 80 13.16 -11.52 8.23
CA LYS A 80 13.56 -11.90 6.86
C LYS A 80 12.35 -12.27 6.00
N GLU A 81 11.46 -13.13 6.50
CA GLU A 81 10.28 -13.58 5.76
C GLU A 81 9.34 -12.42 5.42
N VAL A 82 9.08 -11.51 6.37
CA VAL A 82 8.22 -10.33 6.12
C VAL A 82 8.84 -9.40 5.09
N LEU A 83 10.15 -9.14 5.18
CA LEU A 83 10.87 -8.36 4.18
C LEU A 83 10.80 -9.01 2.80
N GLU A 84 10.97 -10.33 2.71
CA GLU A 84 10.85 -11.04 1.43
C GLU A 84 9.43 -10.98 0.86
N ILE A 85 8.40 -11.10 1.70
CA ILE A 85 7.01 -10.94 1.28
C ILE A 85 6.78 -9.53 0.75
N ILE A 86 7.19 -8.49 1.47
CA ILE A 86 6.97 -7.11 1.07
C ILE A 86 7.73 -6.79 -0.21
N GLU A 87 9.03 -7.04 -0.26
CA GLU A 87 9.88 -6.65 -1.38
C GLU A 87 9.60 -7.49 -2.62
N LYS A 88 9.67 -8.83 -2.52
CA LYS A 88 9.59 -9.70 -3.69
C LYS A 88 8.16 -9.95 -4.13
N GLN A 89 7.23 -10.14 -3.18
CA GLN A 89 5.83 -10.40 -3.54
C GLN A 89 5.06 -9.10 -3.74
N ILE A 90 4.97 -8.24 -2.73
CA ILE A 90 4.05 -7.10 -2.76
C ILE A 90 4.54 -6.02 -3.71
N ARG A 91 5.74 -5.47 -3.48
CA ARG A 91 6.30 -4.30 -4.19
C ARG A 91 6.82 -4.62 -5.59
N PHE A 92 7.15 -5.87 -5.87
CA PHE A 92 7.63 -6.28 -7.19
C PHE A 92 6.58 -7.09 -7.95
N LYS A 93 6.36 -8.34 -7.53
CA LYS A 93 5.51 -9.29 -8.26
C LYS A 93 4.07 -8.79 -8.43
N TYR A 94 3.43 -8.38 -7.34
CA TYR A 94 2.02 -7.99 -7.37
C TYR A 94 1.80 -6.55 -7.87
N VAL A 95 2.79 -5.67 -7.82
CA VAL A 95 2.74 -4.39 -8.57
C VAL A 95 2.56 -4.68 -10.07
N LEU A 96 3.38 -5.56 -10.64
CA LEU A 96 3.26 -5.94 -12.05
C LEU A 96 1.88 -6.53 -12.39
N TYR A 97 1.42 -7.52 -11.61
CA TYR A 97 0.16 -8.18 -11.91
C TYR A 97 -1.08 -7.33 -11.62
N THR A 98 -1.03 -6.45 -10.63
CA THR A 98 -2.12 -5.49 -10.42
C THR A 98 -2.14 -4.43 -11.51
N SER A 99 -0.99 -4.06 -12.10
CA SER A 99 -0.97 -3.17 -13.27
C SER A 99 -1.71 -3.81 -14.44
N ALA A 100 -1.32 -5.03 -14.82
CA ALA A 100 -1.99 -5.77 -15.89
C ALA A 100 -3.49 -5.98 -15.60
N TYR A 101 -3.84 -6.27 -14.35
CA TYR A 101 -5.23 -6.38 -13.92
C TYR A 101 -6.01 -5.08 -14.14
N ILE A 102 -5.43 -3.93 -13.80
CA ILE A 102 -6.07 -2.61 -13.97
C ILE A 102 -6.27 -2.29 -15.44
N ASP A 103 -5.31 -2.62 -16.30
CA ASP A 103 -5.43 -2.42 -17.74
C ASP A 103 -6.60 -3.24 -18.31
N ILE A 104 -6.69 -4.51 -17.94
CA ILE A 104 -7.82 -5.38 -18.33
C ILE A 104 -9.15 -4.86 -17.75
N LEU A 105 -9.15 -4.41 -16.49
CA LEU A 105 -10.36 -3.89 -15.85
C LEU A 105 -10.90 -2.66 -16.58
N LYS A 106 -10.03 -1.73 -17.01
CA LYS A 106 -10.43 -0.54 -17.80
C LYS A 106 -11.11 -0.94 -19.11
N LEU A 107 -10.55 -1.90 -19.84
CA LEU A 107 -11.17 -2.43 -21.07
C LEU A 107 -12.57 -3.01 -20.79
N VAL A 108 -12.74 -3.76 -19.69
CA VAL A 108 -14.05 -4.33 -19.33
C VAL A 108 -15.05 -3.24 -18.91
N ILE A 109 -14.60 -2.19 -18.23
CA ILE A 109 -15.43 -1.03 -17.87
C ILE A 109 -15.94 -0.32 -19.11
N GLU A 110 -15.05 -0.06 -20.07
CA GLU A 110 -15.36 0.57 -21.35
C GLU A 110 -16.35 -0.28 -22.17
N GLU A 111 -16.08 -1.57 -22.36
CA GLU A 111 -16.97 -2.48 -23.09
C GLU A 111 -18.38 -2.57 -22.49
N ARG A 112 -18.50 -2.41 -21.17
CA ARG A 112 -19.79 -2.48 -20.45
C ARG A 112 -20.45 -1.12 -20.25
N ASN A 113 -19.86 -0.03 -20.74
CA ASN A 113 -20.32 1.35 -20.54
C ASN A 113 -20.62 1.69 -19.05
N ILE A 114 -19.78 1.18 -18.13
CA ILE A 114 -19.95 1.44 -16.70
C ILE A 114 -19.31 2.79 -16.37
N GLN A 115 -20.08 3.71 -15.81
CA GLN A 115 -19.55 4.98 -15.32
C GLN A 115 -18.83 4.79 -13.98
N ILE A 116 -17.52 5.09 -13.96
CA ILE A 116 -16.67 5.08 -12.76
C ILE A 116 -15.86 6.38 -12.79
N GLU A 117 -15.90 7.13 -11.69
CA GLU A 117 -15.23 8.44 -11.59
C GLU A 117 -13.71 8.33 -11.69
N ASN A 118 -13.11 7.39 -10.95
CA ASN A 118 -11.67 7.12 -11.03
C ASN A 118 -11.34 5.71 -10.56
N VAL A 119 -10.47 5.01 -11.30
CA VAL A 119 -9.91 3.73 -10.87
C VAL A 119 -8.63 4.01 -10.11
N ILE A 120 -8.60 3.58 -8.84
CA ILE A 120 -7.44 3.80 -7.98
C ILE A 120 -6.20 3.10 -8.53
N ASN A 121 -5.06 3.78 -8.42
CA ASN A 121 -3.75 3.24 -8.78
C ASN A 121 -3.24 2.28 -7.69
N LEU A 122 -3.87 1.10 -7.61
CA LEU A 122 -3.46 0.04 -6.69
C LEU A 122 -1.98 -0.38 -6.86
N PRO A 123 -1.42 -0.49 -8.09
CA PRO A 123 0.01 -0.77 -8.26
C PRO A 123 0.90 0.22 -7.52
N LEU A 124 0.66 1.52 -7.69
CA LEU A 124 1.41 2.57 -6.99
C LEU A 124 1.30 2.43 -5.47
N TYR A 125 0.11 2.12 -4.96
CA TYR A 125 -0.09 1.98 -3.51
C TYR A 125 0.68 0.79 -2.94
N LEU A 126 0.73 -0.32 -3.67
CA LEU A 126 1.51 -1.50 -3.27
C LEU A 126 3.02 -1.21 -3.32
N GLU A 127 3.49 -0.50 -4.34
CA GLU A 127 4.90 -0.12 -4.50
C GLU A 127 5.38 0.81 -3.40
N ALA A 128 4.64 1.90 -3.16
CA ALA A 128 4.95 2.91 -2.15
C ALA A 128 4.64 2.44 -0.72
N GLY A 129 3.75 1.45 -0.57
CA GLY A 129 3.28 0.98 0.73
C GLY A 129 2.35 1.94 1.44
N THR A 130 1.61 2.72 0.68
CA THR A 130 0.57 3.59 1.21
C THR A 130 -0.40 3.93 0.10
N GLY A 131 -1.69 4.03 0.40
CA GLY A 131 -2.62 4.75 -0.47
C GLY A 131 -2.93 6.17 0.02
N ASP A 132 -2.31 6.59 1.12
CA ASP A 132 -2.56 7.90 1.72
C ASP A 132 -1.81 8.95 0.91
N LYS A 133 -2.54 9.95 0.42
CA LYS A 133 -2.00 10.96 -0.50
C LYS A 133 -0.89 11.78 0.16
N GLN A 134 -1.04 12.15 1.43
CA GLN A 134 -0.03 12.91 2.17
C GLN A 134 1.22 12.07 2.38
N VAL A 135 1.08 10.81 2.81
CA VAL A 135 2.24 9.90 2.97
C VAL A 135 2.92 9.64 1.63
N LEU A 136 2.18 9.47 0.54
CA LEU A 136 2.71 9.26 -0.81
C LEU A 136 3.53 10.47 -1.30
N ASN A 137 3.04 11.69 -1.06
CA ASN A 137 3.76 12.91 -1.41
C ASN A 137 5.08 13.04 -0.61
N LEU A 138 5.06 12.70 0.68
CA LEU A 138 6.26 12.72 1.53
C LEU A 138 7.30 11.68 1.08
N ILE A 139 6.86 10.48 0.69
CA ILE A 139 7.76 9.47 0.09
C ILE A 139 8.36 9.99 -1.21
N SER A 140 7.57 10.70 -2.01
CA SER A 140 8.02 11.28 -3.29
C SER A 140 9.03 12.42 -3.09
N LEU A 141 9.08 13.04 -1.91
CA LEU A 141 10.14 13.98 -1.51
C LEU A 141 11.44 13.28 -1.08
N GLY A 142 11.46 11.95 -1.01
CA GLY A 142 12.62 11.17 -0.64
C GLY A 142 12.63 10.69 0.82
N LEU A 143 11.59 10.97 1.60
CA LEU A 143 11.48 10.44 2.95
C LEU A 143 11.15 8.94 2.92
N SER A 144 11.70 8.19 3.88
CA SER A 144 11.27 6.82 4.10
C SER A 144 9.78 6.76 4.42
N ARG A 145 9.17 5.63 4.09
CA ARG A 145 7.78 5.32 4.45
C ARG A 145 7.53 5.49 5.96
N ASN A 146 8.49 5.07 6.80
CA ASN A 146 8.33 5.14 8.26
C ASN A 146 8.24 6.60 8.74
N THR A 147 9.13 7.46 8.26
CA THR A 147 9.12 8.90 8.58
C THR A 147 7.88 9.59 8.02
N SER A 148 7.51 9.27 6.79
CA SER A 148 6.31 9.80 6.14
C SER A 148 5.03 9.48 6.93
N ILE A 149 4.86 8.23 7.36
CA ILE A 149 3.72 7.83 8.19
C ILE A 149 3.72 8.57 9.53
N LYS A 150 4.88 8.63 10.19
CA LYS A 150 4.99 9.29 11.50
C LYS A 150 4.72 10.79 11.45
N LEU A 151 5.15 11.46 10.40
CA LEU A 151 4.83 12.88 10.19
C LEU A 151 3.34 13.09 9.93
N SER A 152 2.74 12.23 9.10
CA SER A 152 1.30 12.29 8.82
C SER A 152 0.46 12.07 10.08
N GLU A 153 0.83 11.10 10.92
CA GLU A 153 0.16 10.82 12.21
C GLU A 153 0.22 12.00 13.20
N LEU A 154 1.25 12.84 13.12
CA LEU A 154 1.37 14.02 13.99
C LEU A 154 0.43 15.15 13.57
N GLY A 155 -0.14 15.11 12.35
CA GLY A 155 -1.10 16.12 11.88
C GLY A 155 -0.51 17.52 11.71
N VAL A 156 0.81 17.63 11.58
CA VAL A 156 1.54 18.92 11.50
C VAL A 156 1.70 19.44 10.07
N LEU A 157 1.35 18.65 9.05
CA LEU A 157 1.52 18.97 7.63
C LEU A 157 0.23 19.49 7.00
N TYR A 158 -0.20 20.68 7.43
CA TYR A 158 -1.39 21.33 6.87
C TYR A 158 -1.18 21.70 5.40
N GLY A 159 -2.19 21.46 4.55
CA GLY A 159 -2.18 21.84 3.14
C GLY A 159 -1.27 20.99 2.23
N CYS A 160 -0.72 19.88 2.71
CA CYS A 160 0.13 18.97 1.93
C CYS A 160 -0.70 18.12 0.95
N GLU A 161 -1.27 18.75 -0.09
CA GLU A 161 -2.06 18.05 -1.12
C GLU A 161 -1.23 17.58 -2.31
N ASN A 162 -0.12 18.26 -2.61
CA ASN A 162 0.86 17.85 -3.62
C ASN A 162 2.30 17.94 -3.08
N ILE A 163 3.26 17.39 -3.84
CA ILE A 163 4.68 17.32 -3.46
C ILE A 163 5.25 18.69 -3.05
N LYS A 164 4.96 19.75 -3.83
CA LYS A 164 5.46 21.11 -3.56
C LYS A 164 4.90 21.64 -2.25
N GLU A 165 3.60 21.54 -2.05
CA GLU A 165 2.96 21.98 -0.80
C GLU A 165 3.48 21.20 0.41
N CYS A 166 3.67 19.90 0.29
CA CYS A 166 4.26 19.10 1.37
C CYS A 166 5.66 19.56 1.76
N TYR A 167 6.48 19.93 0.77
CA TYR A 167 7.82 20.48 1.01
C TYR A 167 7.76 21.84 1.71
N GLU A 168 6.87 22.74 1.27
CA GLU A 168 6.66 24.02 1.93
C GLU A 168 6.15 23.85 3.36
N SER A 169 5.18 22.95 3.60
CA SER A 169 4.70 22.64 4.95
C SER A 169 5.81 22.08 5.83
N LEU A 170 6.69 21.21 5.31
CA LEU A 170 7.83 20.68 6.06
C LEU A 170 8.79 21.78 6.55
N LYS A 171 9.05 22.80 5.73
CA LYS A 171 9.92 23.93 6.10
C LYS A 171 9.39 24.76 7.27
N THR A 172 8.07 24.77 7.48
CA THR A 172 7.45 25.53 8.57
C THR A 172 7.53 24.83 9.92
N ILE A 173 7.85 23.53 9.94
CA ILE A 173 7.86 22.72 11.16
C ILE A 173 9.18 22.93 11.89
N ASN A 174 9.10 23.16 13.21
CA ASN A 174 10.27 23.07 14.08
C ASN A 174 10.66 21.59 14.29
N ILE A 175 11.54 21.08 13.43
CA ILE A 175 11.99 19.68 13.43
C ILE A 175 12.72 19.31 14.72
N GLU A 176 13.44 20.24 15.36
CA GLU A 176 14.15 19.95 16.60
C GLU A 176 13.20 19.60 17.74
N ASN A 177 12.06 20.29 17.82
CA ASN A 177 11.08 20.14 18.89
C ASN A 177 9.95 19.14 18.60
N ILE A 178 9.87 18.58 17.40
CA ILE A 178 8.84 17.59 17.07
C ILE A 178 9.07 16.27 17.83
N LYS A 179 7.97 15.61 18.23
CA LYS A 179 7.98 14.33 18.97
C LYS A 179 8.30 13.14 18.05
N LEU A 180 9.49 13.15 17.46
CA LEU A 180 10.03 12.06 16.63
C LEU A 180 11.37 11.56 17.17
N PRO A 181 11.72 10.28 16.94
CA PRO A 181 13.08 9.80 17.18
C PRO A 181 14.10 10.59 16.36
N GLN A 182 15.30 10.77 16.93
CA GLN A 182 16.38 11.57 16.33
C GLN A 182 16.70 11.14 14.89
N ILE A 183 16.77 9.84 14.63
CA ILE A 183 17.04 9.30 13.29
C ILE A 183 16.01 9.73 12.23
N LEU A 184 14.73 9.92 12.61
CA LEU A 184 13.71 10.39 11.66
C LEU A 184 13.82 11.90 11.45
N LYS A 185 14.27 12.65 12.48
CA LYS A 185 14.53 14.10 12.34
C LYS A 185 15.70 14.34 11.39
N GLU A 186 16.77 13.58 11.55
CA GLU A 186 17.94 13.62 10.66
C GLU A 186 17.54 13.33 9.21
N GLU A 187 16.69 12.33 8.98
CA GLU A 187 16.16 12.03 7.65
C GLU A 187 15.38 13.21 7.05
N ILE A 188 14.56 13.91 7.84
CA ILE A 188 13.84 15.11 7.36
C ILE A 188 14.81 16.23 7.01
N LEU A 189 15.83 16.45 7.84
CA LEU A 189 16.82 17.50 7.60
C LEU A 189 17.69 17.23 6.36
N LEU A 190 17.85 15.98 5.92
CA LEU A 190 18.60 15.65 4.71
C LEU A 190 17.91 16.09 3.41
N ILE A 191 16.59 16.30 3.44
CA ILE A 191 15.82 16.71 2.26
C ILE A 191 15.44 18.21 2.27
N LEU A 192 15.69 18.92 3.38
CA LEU A 192 15.40 20.35 3.54
C LEU A 192 16.60 21.20 3.15
#